data_AF-A0A552AJJ1-F1
#
_entry.id   AF-A0A552AJJ1-F1
#
_cell.length_a   1.000
_cell.length_b   1.000
_cell.length_c   1.000
_cell.angle_alpha   90.00
_cell.angle_beta   90.00
_cell.angle_gamma   90.00
#
_symmetry.space_group_name_H-M   'P 1'
#
loop_
_entity.id
_entity.type
_entity.pdbx_description
1 polymer ?
#
loop_
_entity_poly.entity_id
_entity_poly.type
_entity_poly.pdbx_seq_one_letter_code
_entity_poly.pdbx_strand_id
1 'polypeptide(L)' 'MAIKRITFCLDPNQTQNNKLHYGQKLHCSLYNACVYHRKTESKKFGKNLNYFDQQNCLPELK' A
#
# COMPACT_ATOMS: atom_id res chain seq x y z
N MET A 1 16.50 28.03 -5.84
CA MET A 1 15.44 27.11 -5.38
C MET A 1 15.44 27.15 -3.85
N ALA A 2 14.41 27.71 -3.20
CA ALA A 2 14.41 27.88 -1.75
C ALA A 2 13.99 26.57 -1.06
N ILE A 3 14.88 25.98 -0.27
CA ILE A 3 14.60 24.77 0.50
C ILE A 3 13.95 25.18 1.82
N LYS A 4 12.68 24.81 2.03
CA LYS A 4 12.02 25.00 3.33
C LYS A 4 12.56 23.97 4.31
N ARG A 5 13.14 24.44 5.42
CA ARG A 5 13.50 23.58 6.54
C ARG A 5 12.21 23.11 7.23
N ILE A 6 11.90 21.82 7.12
CA ILE A 6 10.77 21.20 7.79
C ILE A 6 11.30 20.55 9.08
N THR A 7 10.78 20.95 10.23
CA THR A 7 11.06 20.31 11.51
C THR A 7 9.94 19.30 11.77
N PHE A 8 10.27 18.01 11.79
CA PHE A 8 9.30 16.98 12.16
C PHE A 8 9.16 16.99 13.68
N CYS A 9 7.96 17.30 14.20
CA CYS A 9 7.66 17.05 15.61
C CYS A 9 7.59 15.54 15.84
N LEU A 10 8.19 15.08 16.94
CA LEU A 10 8.13 13.68 17.37
C LEU A 10 6.71 13.25 17.74
N ASP A 11 5.91 14.19 18.26
CA ASP A 11 4.52 13.95 18.66
C ASP A 11 3.56 14.45 17.56
N PRO A 12 2.93 13.54 16.79
CA PRO A 12 1.94 13.93 15.80
C PRO A 12 0.68 14.44 16.47
N ASN A 13 0.11 15.53 15.93
CA ASN A 13 -1.23 15.95 16.32
C ASN A 13 -2.29 14.91 15.88
N GLN A 14 -3.51 15.02 16.41
CA GLN A 14 -4.58 14.06 16.12
C GLN A 14 -4.82 13.86 14.61
N THR A 15 -4.73 14.93 13.82
CA THR A 15 -4.90 14.88 12.36
C THR A 15 -3.79 14.06 11.69
N GLN A 16 -2.53 14.24 12.11
CA GLN A 16 -1.39 13.48 11.61
C GLN A 16 -1.51 12.00 11.99
N ASN A 17 -1.91 11.69 13.23
CA ASN A 17 -2.15 10.31 13.67
C ASN A 17 -3.27 9.64 12.86
N ASN A 18 -4.37 10.35 12.61
CA ASN A 18 -5.47 9.82 11.79
C ASN A 18 -5.00 9.49 10.36
N LYS A 19 -4.19 10.36 9.75
CA LYS A 19 -3.60 10.12 8.42
C LYS A 19 -2.67 8.91 8.42
N LEU A 20 -1.80 8.80 9.43
CA LEU A 20 -0.88 7.67 9.57
C LEU A 20 -1.63 6.35 9.72
N HIS A 21 -2.60 6.31 10.64
CA HIS A 21 -3.42 5.14 10.88
C HIS A 21 -4.26 4.75 9.66
N TYR A 22 -4.79 5.72 8.92
CA TYR A 22 -5.47 5.48 7.65
C TYR A 22 -4.54 4.82 6.63
N GLY A 23 -3.32 5.35 6.46
CA GLY A 23 -2.32 4.78 5.55
C GLY A 23 -1.91 3.36 5.93
N GLN A 24 -1.74 3.08 7.23
CA GLN A 24 -1.45 1.74 7.74
C GLN A 24 -2.58 0.75 7.45
N LYS A 25 -3.83 1.16 7.70
CA LYS A 25 -5.01 0.34 7.38
C LYS A 25 -5.11 0.06 5.89
N LEU A 26 -4.93 1.07 5.06
CA LEU A 26 -4.95 0.93 3.60
C LEU A 26 -3.86 -0.05 3.14
N HIS A 27 -2.63 0.09 3.64
CA HIS A 27 -1.53 -0.80 3.31
C HIS A 27 -1.83 -2.26 3.72
N CYS A 28 -2.36 -2.47 4.92
CA CYS A 28 -2.75 -3.80 5.40
C CYS A 28 -3.82 -4.43 4.48
N SER A 29 -4.86 -3.67 4.12
CA SER A 29 -5.90 -4.13 3.21
C SER A 29 -5.34 -4.50 1.82
N LEU A 30 -4.49 -3.65 1.25
CA LEU A 30 -3.85 -3.91 -0.05
C LEU A 30 -2.95 -5.14 0.00
N TYR A 31 -2.12 -5.26 1.03
CA TYR A 31 -1.24 -6.41 1.22
C TYR A 31 -2.04 -7.72 1.31
N ASN A 32 -3.09 -7.74 2.14
CA ASN A 32 -3.95 -8.91 2.30
C ASN A 32 -4.66 -9.30 1.00
N ALA A 33 -5.11 -8.31 0.22
CA ALA A 33 -5.70 -8.55 -1.10
C ALA A 33 -4.68 -9.19 -2.06
N CYS A 34 -3.45 -8.69 -2.11
CA CYS A 34 -2.37 -9.26 -2.94
C CYS A 34 -2.01 -10.69 -2.52
N VAL A 35 -1.92 -10.97 -1.22
CA VAL A 35 -1.64 -12.32 -0.71
C VAL A 35 -2.78 -13.29 -1.09
N TYR A 36 -4.03 -12.86 -0.91
CA TYR A 36 -5.19 -13.65 -1.30
C TYR A 36 -5.19 -13.94 -2.81
N HIS A 37 -4.91 -12.92 -3.63
CA HIS A 37 -4.80 -13.07 -5.08
C HIS A 37 -3.75 -14.13 -5.46
N ARG A 38 -2.52 -14.02 -4.93
CA ARG A 38 -1.45 -14.99 -5.20
C ARG A 38 -1.83 -16.41 -4.79
N LYS A 39 -2.44 -16.58 -3.61
CA LYS A 39 -2.91 -17.88 -3.13
C LYS A 39 -3.99 -18.47 -4.04
N THR A 40 -4.89 -17.64 -4.53
CA THR A 40 -5.99 -18.05 -5.41
C THR A 40 -5.45 -18.47 -6.78
N GLU A 41 -4.54 -17.68 -7.34
CA GLU A 41 -3.94 -17.94 -8.65
C GLU A 41 -3.11 -19.22 -8.68
N SER A 42 -2.33 -19.44 -7.62
CA SER A 42 -1.58 -20.68 -7.46
C SER A 42 -2.51 -21.90 -7.31
N LYS A 43 -3.56 -21.80 -6.46
CA LYS A 43 -4.45 -22.94 -6.19
C LYS A 43 -5.39 -23.28 -7.34
N LYS A 44 -5.95 -22.27 -8.02
CA LYS A 44 -6.98 -22.46 -9.04
C LYS A 44 -6.41 -22.60 -10.45
N PHE A 45 -5.32 -21.89 -10.74
CA PHE A 45 -4.79 -21.78 -12.10
C PHE A 45 -3.34 -22.31 -12.22
N GLY A 46 -2.71 -22.75 -11.12
CA GLY A 46 -1.33 -23.24 -11.13
C GLY A 46 -0.29 -22.18 -11.47
N LYS A 47 -0.67 -20.89 -11.44
CA LYS A 47 0.19 -19.77 -11.82
C LYS A 47 0.98 -19.27 -10.61
N ASN A 48 2.26 -18.98 -10.82
CA ASN A 48 3.07 -18.27 -9.84
C ASN A 48 3.15 -16.79 -10.23
N LEU A 49 2.57 -15.92 -9.41
CA LEU A 49 2.54 -14.48 -9.65
C LEU A 49 3.67 -13.77 -8.93
N ASN A 50 4.43 -12.98 -9.68
CA ASN A 50 5.41 -12.06 -9.16
C ASN A 50 4.78 -10.69 -8.82
N TYR A 51 5.54 -9.83 -8.16
CA TYR A 51 5.13 -8.47 -7.80
C TYR A 51 4.66 -7.65 -9.00
N PHE A 52 5.40 -7.66 -10.11
CA PHE A 52 5.05 -6.87 -11.30
C PHE A 52 3.75 -7.33 -11.95
N ASP A 53 3.45 -8.63 -11.93
CA ASP A 53 2.18 -9.15 -12.44
C ASP A 53 1.00 -8.58 -11.65
N GLN A 54 1.15 -8.51 -10.32
CA GLN A 54 0.13 -7.95 -9.43
C GLN A 54 -0.02 -6.43 -9.62
N GLN A 55 1.09 -5.72 -9.85
CA GLN A 55 1.08 -4.29 -10.12
C GLN A 55 0.36 -3.96 -11.44
N ASN A 56 0.54 -4.78 -12.48
CA ASN A 56 -0.08 -4.60 -13.78
C ASN A 56 -1.60 -4.84 -13.78
N CYS A 57 -2.14 -5.53 -12.77
CA CYS A 57 -3.59 -5.70 -12.61
C CYS A 57 -4.29 -4.48 -11.99
N LEU A 58 -3.53 -3.52 -11.45
CA LEU A 58 -4.11 -2.34 -10.82
C LEU A 58 -4.66 -1.38 -11.89
N PRO A 59 -5.78 -0.71 -11.62
CA PRO A 59 -6.31 0.31 -12.52
C PRO A 59 -5.29 1.45 -12.67
N GLU A 60 -5.22 2.03 -13.86
CA GLU A 60 -4.44 3.25 -14.10
C GLU A 60 -4.91 4.36 -13.15
N LEU A 61 -3.96 5.00 -12.49
CA LEU A 61 -4.22 6.22 -11.72
C LEU A 61 -4.51 7.35 -12.71
N LYS A 62 -5.79 7.66 -12.91
CA LYS A 62 -6.26 8.85 -13.64
C LYS A 62 -6.23 10.09 -12.77
#